data_AF-A0A819G9R6-F1
#
_entry.id   AF-A0A819G9R6-F1
#
_cell.length_a   1.000
_cell.length_b   1.000
_cell.length_c   1.000
_cell.angle_alpha   90.00
_cell.angle_beta   90.00
_cell.angle_gamma   90.00
#
_symmetry.space_group_name_H-M   'P 1'
#
loop_
_entity.id
_entity.type
_entity.pdbx_description
1 polymer ?
#
loop_
_entity_poly.entity_id
_entity_poly.type
_entity_poly.pdbx_seq_one_letter_code
_entity_poly.pdbx_strand_id
1 'polypeptide(L)'
;GKISSCSSLLDTARMLFEIILMKFDADELIEASSFLGPFCFSLFIILVIFICMSMFLSIMNDNFRLARENLDSHKQQIFSFMLKKFQRWTGLKKITDDNIHEERDTITRSEHLRPIEKFSEKIDQLLDAINRLYMSQAMERERLKETTI
;
A
#
# COMPACT_ATOMS: atom_id res chain seq x y z
N GLY A 1 -48.27 -6.00 -35.86
CA GLY A 1 -47.60 -6.27 -34.58
C GLY A 1 -46.11 -6.35 -34.79
N LYS A 2 -45.37 -5.29 -34.46
CA LYS A 2 -43.90 -5.22 -34.59
C LYS A 2 -43.30 -5.24 -33.18
N ILE A 3 -43.31 -6.43 -32.57
CA ILE A 3 -42.67 -6.71 -31.27
C ILE A 3 -41.70 -7.89 -31.34
N SER A 4 -41.36 -8.38 -32.54
CA SER A 4 -40.54 -9.60 -32.69
C SER A 4 -39.04 -9.34 -32.90
N SER A 5 -38.58 -8.08 -32.82
CA SER A 5 -37.18 -7.71 -33.03
C SER A 5 -36.46 -7.41 -31.71
N CYS A 6 -36.66 -8.27 -30.71
CA CYS A 6 -35.71 -8.48 -29.61
C CYS A 6 -35.14 -9.90 -29.72
N SER A 7 -34.77 -10.33 -30.94
CA SER A 7 -34.40 -11.73 -31.22
C SER A 7 -32.96 -12.07 -30.86
N SER A 8 -32.14 -11.11 -30.41
CA SER A 8 -30.74 -11.36 -30.08
C SER A 8 -30.27 -10.48 -28.93
N LEU A 9 -29.56 -11.07 -27.96
CA LEU A 9 -28.91 -10.36 -26.86
C LEU A 9 -28.02 -9.21 -27.35
N LEU A 10 -27.48 -9.35 -28.57
CA LEU A 10 -26.64 -8.35 -29.21
C LEU A 10 -27.42 -7.06 -29.55
N ASP A 11 -28.67 -7.15 -29.99
CA ASP A 11 -29.49 -5.98 -30.32
C ASP A 11 -29.90 -5.24 -29.05
N THR A 12 -30.23 -6.00 -27.98
CA THR A 12 -30.49 -5.43 -26.67
C THR A 12 -29.24 -4.77 -26.10
N ALA A 13 -28.07 -5.42 -26.18
CA ALA A 13 -26.80 -4.85 -25.74
C ALA A 13 -26.44 -3.59 -26.52
N ARG A 14 -26.70 -3.58 -27.84
CA ARG A 14 -26.50 -2.41 -28.69
C ARG A 14 -27.37 -1.24 -28.26
N MET A 15 -28.67 -1.47 -28.04
CA MET A 15 -29.57 -0.43 -27.51
C MET A 15 -29.10 0.09 -26.13
N LEU A 16 -28.66 -0.80 -25.24
CA LEU A 16 -28.13 -0.41 -23.93
C LEU A 16 -26.87 0.46 -24.08
N PHE A 17 -25.96 0.12 -25.00
CA PHE A 17 -24.79 0.95 -25.30
C PHE A 17 -25.16 2.29 -25.94
N GLU A 18 -26.14 2.31 -26.84
CA GLU A 18 -26.64 3.55 -27.46
C GLU A 18 -27.30 4.46 -26.40
N ILE A 19 -27.99 3.91 -25.40
CA ILE A 19 -28.51 4.65 -24.25
C ILE A 19 -27.36 5.21 -23.38
N ILE A 20 -26.32 4.40 -23.10
CA ILE A 20 -25.15 4.84 -22.31
C ILE A 20 -24.34 5.91 -23.06
N LEU A 21 -24.17 5.77 -24.37
CA LEU A 21 -23.54 6.73 -25.27
C LEU A 21 -24.45 7.91 -25.60
N MET A 22 -25.70 7.88 -25.11
CA MET A 22 -26.71 8.90 -25.29
C MET A 22 -27.04 9.18 -26.76
N LYS A 23 -26.85 8.18 -27.61
CA LYS A 23 -27.21 8.18 -29.01
C LYS A 23 -28.62 7.60 -29.13
N PHE A 24 -29.61 8.39 -28.71
CA PHE A 24 -31.02 8.07 -28.92
C PHE A 24 -31.65 9.10 -29.86
N ASP A 25 -32.70 8.69 -30.56
CA ASP A 25 -33.44 9.56 -31.48
C ASP A 25 -34.33 10.50 -30.66
N ALA A 26 -33.88 11.75 -30.49
CA ALA A 26 -34.57 12.75 -29.69
C ALA A 26 -35.87 13.24 -30.33
N ASP A 27 -35.98 13.08 -31.64
CA ASP A 27 -37.11 13.55 -32.44
C ASP A 27 -38.41 12.82 -32.06
N GLU A 28 -38.36 11.51 -31.79
CA GLU A 28 -39.52 10.73 -31.32
C GLU A 28 -40.01 11.20 -29.93
N LEU A 29 -39.10 11.69 -29.07
CA LEU A 29 -39.45 12.15 -27.72
C LEU A 29 -40.04 13.56 -27.71
N ILE A 30 -39.59 14.41 -28.64
CA ILE A 30 -40.10 15.78 -28.85
C ILE A 30 -41.53 15.75 -29.38
N GLU A 31 -41.86 14.76 -30.23
CA GLU A 31 -43.18 14.60 -30.82
C GLU A 31 -44.26 14.24 -29.79
N ALA A 32 -43.90 13.49 -28.73
CA ALA A 32 -44.83 13.08 -27.68
C ALA A 32 -45.18 14.21 -26.68
N SER A 33 -44.23 15.11 -26.38
CA SER A 33 -44.50 16.30 -25.57
C SER A 33 -43.43 17.39 -25.79
N SER A 34 -43.84 18.56 -26.31
CA SER A 34 -42.90 19.57 -26.81
C SER A 34 -42.06 20.30 -25.73
N PHE A 35 -42.46 20.26 -24.46
CA PHE A 35 -41.76 21.00 -23.39
C PHE A 35 -41.15 20.09 -22.32
N LEU A 36 -41.91 19.11 -21.83
CA LEU A 36 -41.46 18.24 -20.74
C LEU A 36 -40.47 17.17 -21.22
N GLY A 37 -40.62 16.69 -22.46
CA GLY A 37 -39.73 15.70 -23.08
C GLY A 37 -38.26 16.17 -23.13
N PRO A 38 -37.95 17.30 -23.77
CA PRO A 38 -36.58 17.81 -23.86
C PRO A 38 -35.95 18.14 -22.51
N PHE A 39 -36.73 18.67 -21.56
CA PHE A 39 -36.23 19.05 -20.24
C PHE A 39 -35.89 17.84 -19.37
N CYS A 40 -36.80 16.86 -19.26
CA CYS A 40 -36.55 15.62 -18.52
C CYS A 40 -35.41 14.82 -19.15
N PHE A 41 -35.36 14.79 -20.48
CA PHE A 41 -34.29 14.14 -21.22
C PHE A 41 -32.93 14.80 -20.97
N SER A 42 -32.84 16.13 -21.11
CA SER A 42 -31.62 16.88 -20.82
C SER A 42 -31.16 16.70 -19.37
N LEU A 43 -32.09 16.67 -18.41
CA LEU A 43 -31.74 16.42 -17.02
C LEU A 43 -31.25 14.99 -16.79
N PHE A 44 -31.89 14.00 -17.42
CA PHE A 44 -31.47 12.60 -17.37
C PHE A 44 -30.06 12.42 -17.92
N ILE A 45 -29.77 13.04 -19.07
CA ILE A 45 -28.43 13.07 -19.66
C ILE A 45 -27.41 13.63 -18.68
N ILE A 46 -27.68 14.82 -18.14
CA ILE A 46 -26.77 15.52 -17.25
C ILE A 46 -26.56 14.65 -16.01
N LEU A 47 -27.61 14.10 -15.42
CA LEU A 47 -27.49 13.20 -14.29
C LEU A 47 -26.68 11.95 -14.60
N VAL A 48 -26.91 11.27 -15.73
CA VAL A 48 -26.17 10.07 -16.12
C VAL A 48 -24.71 10.42 -16.40
N ILE A 49 -24.41 11.46 -17.16
CA ILE A 49 -23.04 11.88 -17.44
C ILE A 49 -22.36 12.27 -16.13
N PHE A 50 -22.94 13.14 -15.30
CA PHE A 50 -22.28 13.59 -14.08
C PHE A 50 -22.16 12.49 -13.04
N ILE A 51 -23.21 11.71 -12.77
CA ILE A 51 -23.18 10.68 -11.72
C ILE A 51 -22.38 9.45 -12.19
N CYS A 52 -22.67 8.93 -13.39
CA CYS A 52 -21.93 7.76 -13.89
C CYS A 52 -20.48 8.10 -14.20
N MET A 53 -20.17 9.26 -14.82
CA MET A 53 -18.77 9.63 -15.04
C MET A 53 -18.05 9.96 -13.74
N SER A 54 -18.66 10.69 -12.79
CA SER A 54 -17.96 11.00 -11.54
C SER A 54 -17.68 9.75 -10.72
N MET A 55 -18.60 8.78 -10.70
CA MET A 55 -18.37 7.49 -10.06
C MET A 55 -17.32 6.66 -10.82
N PHE A 56 -17.38 6.61 -12.15
CA PHE A 56 -16.40 5.90 -12.96
C PHE A 56 -15.00 6.50 -12.82
N LEU A 57 -14.88 7.83 -12.87
CA LEU A 57 -13.64 8.57 -12.64
C LEU A 57 -13.09 8.30 -11.24
N SER A 58 -13.93 8.24 -10.20
CA SER A 58 -13.49 7.91 -8.84
C SER A 58 -12.93 6.49 -8.77
N ILE A 59 -13.65 5.50 -9.31
CA ILE A 59 -13.19 4.11 -9.35
C ILE A 59 -11.89 4.00 -10.14
N MET A 60 -11.80 4.65 -11.29
CA MET A 60 -10.61 4.66 -12.13
C MET A 60 -9.43 5.31 -11.38
N ASN A 61 -9.65 6.47 -10.75
CA ASN A 61 -8.64 7.16 -9.95
C ASN A 61 -8.17 6.32 -8.75
N ASP A 62 -9.06 5.60 -8.09
CA ASP A 62 -8.72 4.69 -7.00
C ASP A 62 -7.88 3.51 -7.49
N ASN A 63 -8.23 2.92 -8.64
CA ASN A 63 -7.43 1.86 -9.26
C ASN A 63 -6.05 2.35 -9.71
N PHE A 64 -5.96 3.55 -10.28
CA PHE A 64 -4.67 4.16 -10.65
C PHE A 64 -3.83 4.47 -9.42
N ARG A 65 -4.43 4.96 -8.33
CA ARG A 65 -3.75 5.21 -7.07
C ARG A 65 -3.21 3.91 -6.47
N LEU A 66 -4.02 2.86 -6.44
CA LEU A 66 -3.61 1.52 -5.99
C LEU A 66 -2.46 0.98 -6.84
N ALA A 67 -2.57 1.03 -8.17
CA ALA A 67 -1.52 0.57 -9.07
C ALA A 67 -0.21 1.35 -8.86
N ARG A 68 -0.32 2.67 -8.65
CA ARG A 68 0.84 3.52 -8.40
C ARG A 68 1.47 3.30 -7.04
N GLU A 69 0.70 3.08 -5.97
CA GLU A 69 1.24 2.73 -4.66
C GLU A 69 2.00 1.41 -4.70
N ASN A 70 1.49 0.43 -5.45
CA ASN A 70 2.21 -0.82 -5.70
C ASN A 70 3.51 -0.58 -6.48
N LEU A 71 3.49 0.26 -7.53
CA LEU A 71 4.71 0.59 -8.28
C LEU A 71 5.72 1.41 -7.47
N ASP A 72 5.28 2.40 -6.68
CA ASP A 72 6.17 3.25 -5.88
C ASP A 72 6.76 2.45 -4.71
N SER A 73 6.02 1.56 -4.06
CA SER A 73 6.57 0.64 -3.05
C SER A 73 7.65 -0.28 -3.63
N HIS A 74 7.40 -0.86 -4.81
CA HIS A 74 8.39 -1.65 -5.52
C HIS A 74 9.59 -0.81 -5.97
N LYS A 75 9.38 0.41 -6.47
CA LYS A 75 10.44 1.30 -6.95
C LYS A 75 11.35 1.77 -5.82
N GLN A 76 10.79 2.13 -4.65
CA GLN A 76 11.56 2.48 -3.45
C GLN A 76 12.37 1.29 -2.93
N GLN A 77 11.77 0.09 -2.91
CA GLN A 77 12.53 -1.13 -2.58
C GLN A 77 13.68 -1.34 -3.57
N ILE A 78 13.41 -1.37 -4.87
CA ILE A 78 14.42 -1.65 -5.91
C ILE A 78 15.54 -0.60 -5.88
N PHE A 79 15.21 0.68 -5.71
CA PHE A 79 16.21 1.74 -5.60
C PHE A 79 17.08 1.58 -4.36
N SER A 80 16.49 1.25 -3.20
CA SER A 80 17.24 0.98 -1.96
C SER A 80 18.16 -0.25 -2.10
N PHE A 81 17.72 -1.30 -2.82
CA PHE A 81 18.54 -2.48 -3.09
C PHE A 81 19.67 -2.18 -4.08
N MET A 82 19.41 -1.42 -5.15
CA MET A 82 20.43 -1.01 -6.10
C MET A 82 21.46 -0.08 -5.46
N LEU A 83 21.04 0.89 -4.65
CA LEU A 83 21.95 1.76 -3.89
C LEU A 83 22.81 0.98 -2.90
N LYS A 84 22.22 0.06 -2.13
CA LYS A 84 22.97 -0.80 -1.20
C LYS A 84 23.99 -1.68 -1.94
N LYS A 85 23.63 -2.22 -3.11
CA LYS A 85 24.53 -3.02 -3.95
C LYS A 85 25.62 -2.17 -4.59
N PHE A 86 25.28 -0.95 -5.03
CA PHE A 86 26.21 0.01 -5.59
C PHE A 86 27.22 0.50 -4.55
N GLN A 87 26.78 0.90 -3.35
CA GLN A 87 27.65 1.31 -2.24
C GLN A 87 28.60 0.18 -1.79
N ARG A 88 28.11 -1.07 -1.78
CA ARG A 88 28.94 -2.24 -1.46
C ARG A 88 29.96 -2.54 -2.56
N TRP A 89 29.59 -2.30 -3.82
CA TRP A 89 30.47 -2.50 -4.97
C TRP A 89 31.50 -1.37 -5.14
N THR A 90 31.14 -0.12 -4.79
CA THR A 90 32.03 1.03 -4.88
C THR A 90 33.05 1.11 -3.75
N GLY A 91 33.10 0.12 -2.84
CA GLY A 91 34.20 -0.05 -1.88
C GLY A 91 34.43 1.13 -0.93
N LEU A 92 33.47 2.05 -0.80
CA LEU A 92 33.62 3.26 0.01
C LEU A 92 33.45 2.92 1.48
N LYS A 93 34.52 2.42 2.11
CA LYS A 93 34.72 2.50 3.55
C LYS A 93 34.96 3.97 3.91
N LYS A 94 33.90 4.67 4.34
CA LYS A 94 33.97 5.87 5.19
C LYS A 94 32.69 5.85 6.03
N ILE A 95 32.70 5.27 7.23
CA ILE A 95 33.11 5.91 8.50
C ILE A 95 32.57 7.35 8.55
N THR A 96 31.45 7.49 9.26
CA THR A 96 30.89 8.73 9.82
C THR A 96 30.16 9.67 8.85
N ASP A 97 28.82 9.64 8.92
CA ASP A 97 27.84 10.75 8.96
C ASP A 97 26.44 10.13 8.73
N ASP A 98 25.63 9.68 9.69
CA ASP A 98 25.39 10.01 11.10
C ASP A 98 24.69 11.34 11.41
N ASN A 99 24.18 12.13 10.44
CA ASN A 99 23.42 13.35 10.82
C ASN A 99 22.24 13.82 9.94
N ILE A 100 21.84 13.18 8.82
CA ILE A 100 20.82 13.82 7.92
C ILE A 100 19.56 12.99 7.63
N HIS A 101 19.45 11.74 8.10
CA HIS A 101 18.20 10.96 7.95
C HIS A 101 17.63 10.38 9.25
N GLU A 102 18.15 10.82 10.39
CA GLU A 102 17.81 10.29 11.72
C GLU A 102 16.40 10.66 12.22
N GLU A 103 15.71 11.63 11.61
CA GLU A 103 14.39 12.06 12.14
C GLU A 103 13.19 11.25 11.60
N ARG A 104 13.29 10.56 10.45
CA ARG A 104 12.13 9.85 9.85
C ARG A 104 12.13 8.33 9.98
N ASP A 105 13.27 7.71 10.28
CA ASP A 105 13.40 6.25 10.39
C ASP A 105 13.24 5.71 11.83
N THR A 106 13.20 6.58 12.84
CA THR A 106 13.08 6.18 14.26
C THR A 106 11.68 5.70 14.64
N ILE A 107 10.62 6.22 14.01
CA ILE A 107 9.23 5.88 14.34
C ILE A 107 8.89 4.45 13.87
N THR A 108 9.22 4.09 12.62
CA THR A 108 8.86 2.78 12.05
C THR A 108 9.80 1.64 12.49
N ARG A 109 11.06 1.96 12.81
CA ARG A 109 12.06 0.95 13.22
C ARG A 109 11.87 0.47 14.67
N SER A 110 11.31 1.30 15.56
CA SER A 110 11.10 0.94 16.98
C SER A 110 10.08 -0.19 17.20
N GLU A 111 9.12 -0.37 16.29
CA GLU A 111 8.08 -1.38 16.45
C GLU A 111 8.58 -2.80 16.14
N HIS A 112 9.51 -2.94 15.19
CA HIS A 112 10.02 -4.24 14.72
C HIS A 112 11.33 -4.72 15.37
N LEU A 113 12.06 -3.85 16.10
CA LEU A 113 13.30 -4.24 16.80
C LEU A 113 13.13 -4.63 18.27
N ARG A 114 12.00 -4.32 18.90
CA ARG A 114 11.68 -4.78 20.28
C ARG A 114 11.92 -6.28 20.51
N PRO A 115 11.62 -7.19 19.56
CA PRO A 115 11.88 -8.62 19.76
C PRO A 115 13.37 -8.97 19.80
N ILE A 116 14.20 -8.28 19.01
CA ILE A 116 15.64 -8.56 18.87
C ILE A 116 16.42 -7.94 20.03
N GLU A 117 16.04 -6.74 20.47
CA GLU A 117 16.68 -6.05 21.59
C GLU A 117 16.40 -6.77 22.92
N LYS A 118 15.16 -7.24 23.12
CA LYS A 118 14.79 -8.10 24.24
C LYS A 118 15.53 -9.44 24.24
N PHE A 119 15.93 -9.93 23.06
CA PHE A 119 16.74 -11.14 22.94
C PHE A 119 18.21 -10.87 23.30
N SER A 120 18.79 -9.77 22.82
CA SER A 120 20.15 -9.35 23.19
C SER A 120 20.27 -9.18 24.70
N GLU A 121 19.32 -8.49 25.32
CA GLU A 121 19.30 -8.24 26.76
C GLU A 121 19.28 -9.55 27.57
N LYS A 122 18.61 -10.59 27.07
CA LYS A 122 18.62 -11.93 27.69
C LYS A 122 19.96 -12.65 27.54
N ILE A 123 20.68 -12.43 26.43
CA ILE A 123 22.03 -12.95 26.22
C ILE A 123 23.00 -12.27 27.19
N ASP A 124 22.90 -10.95 27.33
CA ASP A 124 23.76 -10.18 28.24
C ASP A 124 23.51 -10.57 29.71
N GLN A 125 22.24 -10.76 30.10
CA GLN A 125 21.89 -11.29 31.42
C GLN A 125 22.46 -12.70 31.66
N LEU A 126 22.45 -13.57 30.65
CA LEU A 126 23.01 -14.91 30.76
C LEU A 126 24.54 -14.87 30.91
N LEU A 127 25.21 -14.02 30.13
CA LEU A 127 26.65 -13.81 30.20
C LEU A 127 27.06 -13.27 31.58
N ASP A 128 26.32 -12.31 32.12
CA ASP A 128 26.60 -11.78 33.46
C ASP A 128 26.39 -12.84 34.55
N ALA A 129 25.32 -13.64 34.44
CA ALA A 129 25.07 -14.75 35.36
C ALA A 129 26.19 -15.80 35.33
N ILE A 130 26.67 -16.17 34.12
CA ILE A 130 27.78 -17.11 33.95
C ILE A 130 29.07 -16.53 34.54
N ASN A 131 29.36 -15.26 34.28
CA ASN A 131 30.56 -14.60 34.79
C ASN A 131 30.53 -14.52 36.32
N ARG A 132 29.37 -14.23 36.91
CA ARG A 132 29.19 -14.27 38.38
C ARG A 132 29.41 -15.64 38.98
N LEU A 133 28.92 -16.71 38.34
CA LEU A 133 29.14 -18.08 38.80
C LEU A 133 30.61 -18.49 38.68
N TYR A 134 31.28 -18.08 37.61
CA TYR A 134 32.72 -18.29 37.44
C TYR A 134 33.53 -17.59 38.56
N MET A 135 33.22 -16.32 38.84
CA MET A 135 33.88 -15.57 39.90
C MET A 135 33.56 -16.12 41.30
N SER A 136 32.33 -16.59 41.53
CA SER A 136 31.93 -17.24 42.78
C SER A 136 32.69 -18.54 43.04
N GLN A 137 32.86 -19.37 42.00
CA GLN A 137 33.64 -20.62 42.07
C GLN A 137 35.14 -20.35 42.29
N ALA A 138 35.70 -19.32 41.65
CA ALA A 138 37.08 -18.93 41.87
C ALA A 138 37.34 -18.50 43.32
N MET A 139 36.42 -17.71 43.89
CA MET A 139 36.49 -17.27 45.29
C MET A 139 36.33 -18.41 46.30
N GLU A 140 35.42 -19.37 46.05
CA GLU A 140 35.30 -20.58 46.90
C GLU A 140 36.56 -21.44 46.87
N ARG A 141 37.21 -21.56 45.71
CA ARG A 141 38.49 -22.30 45.59
C ARG A 141 39.66 -21.61 46.28
N GLU A 142 39.64 -20.29 46.44
CA GLU A 142 40.66 -19.56 47.20
C GLU A 142 40.43 -19.67 48.71
N ARG A 143 39.19 -19.57 49.18
CA ARG A 143 38.88 -19.77 50.61
C ARG A 143 39.16 -21.18 51.13
N LEU A 144 38.96 -22.21 50.31
CA LEU A 144 39.30 -23.60 50.67
C LEU A 144 40.82 -23.83 50.80
N LYS A 145 41.66 -22.97 50.19
CA LYS A 145 43.13 -23.04 50.33
C LYS A 145 43.62 -22.37 51.60
N GLU A 146 42.98 -21.29 52.05
CA GLU A 146 43.36 -20.59 53.29
C GLU A 146 42.88 -21.30 54.57
N THR A 147 41.86 -22.16 54.48
CA THR A 147 41.34 -22.91 55.65
C THR A 147 42.06 -24.26 55.88
N THR A 148 43.03 -24.61 55.01
CA THR A 148 43.91 -25.79 55.17
C THR A 148 45.35 -25.33 55.47
N ILE A 149 45.52 -24.52 56.52
CA ILE A 149 46.80 -24.24 57.19
C ILE A 149 46.54 -24.29 58.70
#